data_AF-A0A2D9TE52-F1
#
_entry.id   AF-A0A2D9TE52-F1
#
_cell.length_a   1.000
_cell.length_b   1.000
_cell.length_c   1.000
_cell.angle_alpha   90.00
_cell.angle_beta   90.00
_cell.angle_gamma   90.00
#
_symmetry.space_group_name_H-M   'P 1'
#
loop_
_entity.id
_entity.type
_entity.pdbx_description
1 polymer ?
#
loop_
_entity_poly.entity_id
_entity_poly.type
_entity_poly.pdbx_seq_one_letter_code
_entity_poly.pdbx_strand_id
1 'polypeptide(L)'
;MRRLVFILLALPVVACDCGREGGIGAARSGDIPPAPEPPPRSEPARPRFPGYPLVDTSHLGQAPARYAHVVPRLSPPTGFRFRNLIYEANNMTLRGPRGDDEFYESTGHEIAERWREAAAGVRKVFVLRDALFSQQDHPIDHDPVAVMMPPSWVSVAVAEAMGGRTIEPVQAPPVEDDDAWEAIDTPRQLFGSFPYSDRLHEEATRPRTVLAPERLRVTNARRTVRSLAADAQAMIDAAADGPAAVADAGAERISLSDRLYFGERLRRENIILISVENPNGHELVEEAKGLRVHGRDLPDEAVQLALRAIYRRRLADGDLAVERYDLGRREERQRAIAMLEAVIPNEGERAPGESRLWLWVHGGLDARGTSGRDATPFIQGFRADVAEANVDVDRLDYLSKPHVRIGGSHVAMQLDAMARRYGNLDLPLSLNVGSPFLGRLFEELEERRIRREARERAQQE
;
A
#
# COMPACT_ATOMS: atom_id res chain seq x y z
N MET A 1 -39.48 -41.93 29.91
CA MET A 1 -38.49 -42.08 31.00
C MET A 1 -38.16 -43.55 31.20
N ARG A 2 -37.02 -44.02 30.67
CA ARG A 2 -36.53 -45.40 30.84
C ARG A 2 -35.10 -45.37 31.41
N ARG A 3 -34.88 -46.32 32.32
CA ARG A 3 -33.79 -46.52 33.30
C ARG A 3 -32.47 -47.01 32.71
N LEU A 4 -31.38 -46.86 33.48
CA LEU A 4 -30.25 -47.79 33.69
C LEU A 4 -29.34 -47.13 34.74
N VAL A 5 -29.21 -47.54 36.01
CA VAL A 5 -28.83 -48.80 36.71
C VAL A 5 -27.38 -49.24 36.45
N PHE A 6 -26.55 -48.98 37.48
CA PHE A 6 -25.18 -49.44 37.72
C PHE A 6 -25.12 -50.95 37.99
N ILE A 7 -24.05 -51.61 37.52
CA ILE A 7 -23.50 -52.82 38.18
C ILE A 7 -21.97 -52.76 38.15
N LEU A 8 -21.38 -52.93 39.33
CA LEU A 8 -19.97 -53.05 39.66
C LEU A 8 -19.84 -54.40 40.37
N LEU A 9 -18.99 -55.31 39.93
CA LEU A 9 -18.69 -56.56 40.63
C LEU A 9 -17.23 -56.97 40.39
N ALA A 10 -16.58 -57.31 41.49
CA ALA A 10 -15.17 -57.65 41.60
C ALA A 10 -14.99 -59.12 42.06
N LEU A 11 -13.89 -59.71 41.60
CA LEU A 11 -13.09 -60.82 42.18
C LEU A 11 -13.70 -62.25 42.17
N PRO A 12 -12.89 -63.34 42.16
CA PRO A 12 -11.57 -63.47 42.81
C PRO A 12 -10.44 -64.25 42.11
N VAL A 13 -9.28 -64.12 42.76
CA VAL A 13 -8.01 -64.84 42.63
C VAL A 13 -8.16 -66.34 42.89
N VAL A 14 -7.51 -67.18 42.06
CA VAL A 14 -7.05 -68.53 42.44
C VAL A 14 -5.65 -68.74 41.86
N ALA A 15 -4.73 -69.15 42.73
CA ALA A 15 -3.36 -69.55 42.42
C ALA A 15 -3.13 -71.02 42.79
N CYS A 16 -2.07 -71.57 42.20
CA CYS A 16 -1.38 -72.86 42.39
C CYS A 16 -1.73 -73.97 41.40
N ASP A 17 -0.81 -74.85 40.99
CA ASP A 17 0.61 -74.82 40.57
C ASP A 17 0.90 -76.29 40.12
N CYS A 18 1.92 -76.47 39.30
CA CYS A 18 2.66 -77.71 38.98
C CYS A 18 2.11 -78.72 37.94
N GLY A 19 2.86 -78.85 36.83
CA GLY A 19 2.91 -80.09 36.03
C GLY A 19 3.38 -79.95 34.57
N ARG A 20 4.69 -80.14 34.31
CA ARG A 20 5.39 -80.32 33.01
C ARG A 20 4.62 -81.21 32.01
N GLU A 21 4.69 -81.00 30.68
CA GLU A 21 5.83 -81.30 29.80
C GLU A 21 5.70 -80.63 28.40
N GLY A 22 6.84 -80.41 27.73
CA GLY A 22 6.89 -80.31 26.26
C GLY A 22 7.20 -78.93 25.68
N GLY A 23 8.48 -78.55 25.67
CA GLY A 23 8.96 -77.33 25.01
C GLY A 23 8.93 -77.45 23.48
N ILE A 24 8.26 -76.49 22.84
CA ILE A 24 8.48 -76.07 21.45
C ILE A 24 8.48 -74.55 21.46
N GLY A 25 9.53 -73.96 20.89
CA GLY A 25 9.92 -72.55 21.08
C GLY A 25 8.81 -71.53 20.81
N ALA A 26 8.57 -70.68 21.80
CA ALA A 26 7.77 -69.48 21.64
C ALA A 26 8.51 -68.48 20.73
N ALA A 27 7.93 -68.21 19.56
CA ALA A 27 8.28 -67.06 18.76
C ALA A 27 7.96 -65.80 19.58
N ARG A 28 9.00 -65.06 19.96
CA ARG A 28 8.87 -63.71 20.53
C ARG A 28 8.22 -62.82 19.47
N SER A 29 7.20 -62.10 19.89
CA SER A 29 6.69 -60.90 19.22
C SER A 29 7.86 -59.95 18.98
N GLY A 30 8.35 -59.92 17.74
CA GLY A 30 9.36 -58.97 17.26
C GLY A 30 8.66 -57.70 16.80
N ASP A 31 9.18 -56.58 17.28
CA ASP A 31 8.66 -55.22 17.16
C ASP A 31 8.26 -54.84 15.74
N ILE A 32 7.03 -54.32 15.59
CA ILE A 32 6.65 -53.53 14.42
C ILE A 32 7.45 -52.21 14.54
N PRO A 33 8.29 -51.86 13.56
CA PRO A 33 9.00 -50.59 13.60
C PRO A 33 7.98 -49.45 13.68
N PRO A 34 8.21 -48.40 14.50
CA PRO A 34 7.34 -47.24 14.51
C PRO A 34 7.20 -46.71 13.09
N ALA A 35 5.97 -46.38 12.70
CA ALA A 35 5.69 -45.78 11.40
C ALA A 35 6.64 -44.59 11.18
N PRO A 36 7.26 -44.46 9.99
CA PRO A 36 8.17 -43.36 9.72
C PRO A 36 7.45 -42.05 10.03
N GLU A 37 8.05 -41.24 10.90
CA GLU A 37 7.53 -39.92 11.19
C GLU A 37 7.30 -39.18 9.86
N PRO A 38 6.12 -38.55 9.68
CA PRO A 38 5.87 -37.77 8.48
C PRO A 38 7.02 -36.76 8.36
N PRO A 39 7.58 -36.57 7.15
CA PRO A 39 8.69 -35.64 6.97
C PRO A 39 8.30 -34.29 7.58
N PRO A 40 9.23 -33.62 8.30
CA PRO A 40 8.95 -32.33 8.88
C PRO A 40 8.35 -31.45 7.78
N ARG A 41 7.16 -30.89 8.04
CA ARG A 41 6.51 -29.96 7.10
C ARG A 41 7.56 -28.93 6.76
N SER A 42 8.04 -28.95 5.52
CA SER A 42 8.97 -27.95 5.01
C SER A 42 8.36 -26.60 5.35
N GLU A 43 9.07 -25.79 6.15
CA GLU A 43 8.64 -24.43 6.43
C GLU A 43 8.27 -23.77 5.10
N PRO A 44 7.11 -23.09 5.01
CA PRO A 44 6.74 -22.41 3.78
C PRO A 44 7.89 -21.50 3.37
N ALA A 45 8.33 -21.63 2.12
CA ALA A 45 9.47 -20.87 1.61
C ALA A 45 9.25 -19.39 1.92
N ARG A 46 10.19 -18.77 2.63
CA ARG A 46 10.11 -17.34 2.94
C ARG A 46 9.93 -16.55 1.64
N PRO A 47 9.06 -15.52 1.61
CA PRO A 47 8.90 -14.69 0.43
C PRO A 47 10.26 -14.11 0.02
N ARG A 48 10.58 -14.20 -1.27
CA ARG A 48 11.80 -13.58 -1.82
C ARG A 48 11.48 -12.15 -2.23
N PHE A 49 12.05 -11.18 -1.53
CA PHE A 49 11.94 -9.77 -1.87
C PHE A 49 12.93 -9.39 -2.99
N PRO A 50 12.56 -8.48 -3.90
CA PRO A 50 13.51 -7.97 -4.87
C PRO A 50 14.65 -7.22 -4.17
N GLY A 51 15.85 -7.32 -4.75
CA GLY A 51 17.04 -6.60 -4.27
C GLY A 51 16.99 -5.10 -4.59
N TYR A 52 18.02 -4.38 -4.14
CA TYR A 52 18.22 -2.98 -4.55
C TYR A 52 18.71 -2.95 -6.00
N PRO A 53 18.08 -2.19 -6.91
CA PRO A 53 18.47 -2.16 -8.31
C PRO A 53 19.84 -1.49 -8.49
N LEU A 54 20.56 -1.86 -9.54
CA LEU A 54 21.78 -1.16 -9.94
C LEU A 54 21.40 0.21 -10.49
N VAL A 55 21.97 1.27 -9.93
CA VAL A 55 21.65 2.64 -10.33
C VAL A 55 22.79 3.22 -11.14
N ASP A 56 22.51 3.62 -12.38
CA ASP A 56 23.46 4.40 -13.15
C ASP A 56 23.60 5.81 -12.58
N THR A 57 24.71 6.00 -11.87
CA THR A 57 25.07 7.27 -11.23
C THR A 57 25.32 8.42 -12.19
N SER A 58 25.56 8.16 -13.48
CA SER A 58 25.77 9.18 -14.51
C SER A 58 24.50 10.01 -14.77
N HIS A 59 23.34 9.42 -14.50
CA HIS A 59 22.03 10.07 -14.61
C HIS A 59 21.57 10.74 -13.31
N LEU A 60 22.46 10.88 -12.32
CA LEU A 60 22.10 11.42 -11.01
C LEU A 60 22.92 12.66 -10.65
N GLY A 61 22.29 13.83 -10.75
CA GLY A 61 22.84 15.11 -10.32
C GLY A 61 22.51 15.48 -8.87
N GLN A 62 22.91 16.68 -8.47
CA GLN A 62 22.61 17.27 -7.17
C GLN A 62 21.95 18.64 -7.40
N ALA A 63 20.74 18.83 -6.88
CA ALA A 63 20.09 20.12 -6.92
C ALA A 63 20.81 21.10 -5.96
N PRO A 64 20.94 22.39 -6.31
CA PRO A 64 21.47 23.38 -5.38
C PRO A 64 20.73 23.36 -4.04
N ALA A 65 21.44 23.59 -2.93
CA ALA A 65 20.89 23.42 -1.58
C ALA A 65 19.60 24.23 -1.34
N ARG A 66 19.50 25.44 -1.91
CA ARG A 66 18.30 26.29 -1.80
C ARG A 66 17.06 25.76 -2.53
N TYR A 67 17.19 24.67 -3.28
CA TYR A 67 16.10 23.99 -3.97
C TYR A 67 15.93 22.53 -3.50
N ALA A 68 16.60 22.12 -2.41
CA ALA A 68 16.51 20.76 -1.87
C ALA A 68 15.11 20.37 -1.38
N HIS A 69 14.21 21.34 -1.21
CA HIS A 69 12.80 21.17 -0.83
C HIS A 69 11.85 21.16 -2.04
N VAL A 70 12.36 21.21 -3.27
CA VAL A 70 11.52 21.10 -4.47
C VAL A 70 11.12 19.65 -4.70
N VAL A 71 9.82 19.43 -4.97
CA VAL A 71 9.24 18.13 -5.28
C VAL A 71 8.76 18.11 -6.73
N PRO A 72 9.62 17.74 -7.69
CA PRO A 72 9.25 17.63 -9.10
C PRO A 72 8.41 16.38 -9.41
N ARG A 73 7.81 16.38 -10.60
CA ARG A 73 7.10 15.23 -11.15
C ARG A 73 8.07 14.26 -11.79
N LEU A 74 7.89 12.99 -11.50
CA LEU A 74 8.54 11.89 -12.19
C LEU A 74 7.74 11.49 -13.44
N SER A 75 8.40 11.22 -14.54
CA SER A 75 7.78 10.74 -15.79
C SER A 75 8.76 9.83 -16.54
N PRO A 76 8.27 8.82 -17.29
CA PRO A 76 9.14 7.99 -18.11
C PRO A 76 9.54 8.72 -19.42
N PRO A 77 10.69 8.37 -20.01
CA PRO A 77 11.75 7.59 -19.39
C PRO A 77 12.35 8.39 -18.21
N THR A 78 12.58 7.71 -17.09
CA THR A 78 12.91 8.38 -15.82
C THR A 78 14.19 9.22 -15.89
N GLY A 79 15.15 8.81 -16.74
CA GLY A 79 16.30 9.63 -17.17
C GLY A 79 17.07 10.29 -16.03
N PHE A 80 17.55 11.52 -16.29
CA PHE A 80 18.27 12.33 -15.31
C PHE A 80 17.40 12.67 -14.09
N ARG A 81 17.94 12.52 -12.87
CA ARG A 81 17.29 12.86 -11.60
C ARG A 81 18.26 13.52 -10.63
N PHE A 82 17.74 14.14 -9.58
CA PHE A 82 18.51 14.75 -8.51
C PHE A 82 18.48 13.87 -7.26
N ARG A 83 19.66 13.52 -6.75
CA ARG A 83 19.82 12.59 -5.61
C ARG A 83 19.18 13.11 -4.34
N ASN A 84 19.22 14.42 -4.14
CA ASN A 84 18.75 15.08 -2.92
C ASN A 84 17.29 15.52 -2.95
N LEU A 85 16.55 15.30 -4.06
CA LEU A 85 15.16 15.69 -4.17
C LEU A 85 14.21 14.54 -3.88
N ILE A 86 13.02 14.90 -3.38
CA ILE A 86 11.87 14.01 -3.27
C ILE A 86 11.05 14.16 -4.56
N TYR A 87 10.53 13.07 -5.11
CA TYR A 87 9.75 13.08 -6.33
C TYR A 87 8.31 12.72 -6.07
N GLU A 88 7.42 13.14 -6.94
CA GLU A 88 6.07 12.63 -6.99
C GLU A 88 5.82 11.96 -8.34
N ALA A 89 5.24 10.76 -8.32
CA ALA A 89 5.00 9.98 -9.51
C ALA A 89 3.51 9.70 -9.71
N ASN A 90 3.14 9.37 -10.94
CA ASN A 90 1.78 8.98 -11.30
C ASN A 90 1.78 7.54 -11.82
N ASN A 91 0.87 6.72 -11.32
CA ASN A 91 0.78 5.32 -11.75
C ASN A 91 0.49 5.20 -13.24
N MET A 92 -0.49 5.93 -13.78
CA MET A 92 -0.80 5.88 -15.22
C MET A 92 0.38 6.31 -16.07
N THR A 93 1.07 7.41 -15.70
CA THR A 93 2.26 7.85 -16.44
C THR A 93 3.36 6.81 -16.36
N LEU A 94 3.60 6.20 -15.20
CA LEU A 94 4.66 5.19 -15.03
C LEU A 94 4.32 3.82 -15.62
N ARG A 95 3.06 3.51 -15.95
CA ARG A 95 2.72 2.32 -16.74
C ARG A 95 3.28 2.42 -18.16
N GLY A 96 3.31 3.63 -18.71
CA GLY A 96 3.76 3.90 -20.07
C GLY A 96 2.61 3.87 -21.08
N PRO A 97 2.93 3.90 -22.38
CA PRO A 97 1.94 3.90 -23.45
C PRO A 97 1.16 2.57 -23.53
N ARG A 98 0.00 2.65 -24.18
CA ARG A 98 -0.78 1.50 -24.61
C ARG A 98 -0.60 1.28 -26.10
N GLY A 99 -0.54 0.01 -26.51
CA GLY A 99 -0.56 -0.39 -27.91
C GLY A 99 -1.95 -0.32 -28.54
N ASP A 100 -2.02 -0.67 -29.83
CA ASP A 100 -3.25 -0.63 -30.63
C ASP A 100 -4.34 -1.62 -30.15
N ASP A 101 -3.95 -2.63 -29.38
CA ASP A 101 -4.83 -3.62 -28.75
C ASP A 101 -5.34 -3.19 -27.36
N GLU A 102 -5.10 -1.94 -26.97
CA GLU A 102 -5.39 -1.34 -25.68
C GLU A 102 -4.63 -1.96 -24.48
N PHE A 103 -3.70 -2.89 -24.71
CA PHE A 103 -2.78 -3.36 -23.67
C PHE A 103 -1.65 -2.36 -23.46
N TYR A 104 -1.08 -2.36 -22.26
CA TYR A 104 0.13 -1.59 -22.03
C TYR A 104 1.31 -2.26 -22.73
N GLU A 105 2.19 -1.44 -23.33
CA GLU A 105 3.38 -1.95 -24.01
C GLU A 105 4.37 -2.61 -23.05
N SER A 106 4.36 -2.19 -21.78
CA SER A 106 5.21 -2.75 -20.73
C SER A 106 4.49 -3.85 -19.96
N THR A 107 5.23 -4.89 -19.59
CA THR A 107 4.82 -5.92 -18.63
C THR A 107 4.77 -5.37 -17.20
N GLY A 108 4.08 -6.06 -16.29
CA GLY A 108 4.05 -5.64 -14.88
C GLY A 108 5.43 -5.72 -14.21
N HIS A 109 6.29 -6.66 -14.65
CA HIS A 109 7.68 -6.75 -14.20
C HIS A 109 8.50 -5.52 -14.62
N GLU A 110 8.41 -5.08 -15.87
CA GLU A 110 9.12 -3.89 -16.36
C GLU A 110 8.64 -2.62 -15.65
N ILE A 111 7.35 -2.52 -15.35
CA ILE A 111 6.81 -1.40 -14.56
C ILE A 111 7.36 -1.43 -13.14
N ALA A 112 7.41 -2.60 -12.50
CA ALA A 112 7.97 -2.73 -11.16
C ALA A 112 9.47 -2.38 -11.11
N GLU A 113 10.26 -2.83 -12.08
CA GLU A 113 11.68 -2.43 -12.21
C GLU A 113 11.80 -0.91 -12.41
N ARG A 114 10.99 -0.32 -13.29
CA ARG A 114 10.97 1.13 -13.54
C ARG A 114 10.69 1.93 -12.25
N TRP A 115 9.75 1.48 -11.42
CA TRP A 115 9.48 2.08 -10.12
C TRP A 115 10.67 1.96 -9.17
N ARG A 116 11.28 0.78 -9.10
CA ARG A 116 12.45 0.52 -8.25
C ARG A 116 13.64 1.36 -8.68
N GLU A 117 13.95 1.42 -9.97
CA GLU A 117 15.00 2.27 -10.54
C GLU A 117 14.75 3.75 -10.31
N ALA A 118 13.50 4.19 -10.46
CA ALA A 118 13.14 5.59 -10.26
C ALA A 118 13.31 6.05 -8.81
N ALA A 119 12.94 5.19 -7.86
CA ALA A 119 13.11 5.43 -6.44
C ALA A 119 14.56 5.28 -5.98
N ALA A 120 15.32 4.39 -6.62
CA ALA A 120 16.71 4.18 -6.29
C ALA A 120 17.57 5.40 -6.67
N GLY A 121 18.41 5.81 -5.73
CA GLY A 121 19.35 6.92 -5.89
C GLY A 121 18.78 8.33 -5.76
N VAL A 122 17.47 8.50 -5.54
CA VAL A 122 16.86 9.79 -5.13
C VAL A 122 16.53 9.79 -3.63
N ARG A 123 16.16 10.93 -3.07
CA ARG A 123 15.87 11.03 -1.64
C ARG A 123 14.66 10.16 -1.30
N LYS A 124 13.49 10.47 -1.89
CA LYS A 124 12.26 9.68 -1.77
C LYS A 124 11.36 9.86 -2.99
N VAL A 125 10.35 9.01 -3.13
CA VAL A 125 9.30 9.10 -4.16
C VAL A 125 7.94 8.86 -3.51
N PHE A 126 6.99 9.77 -3.74
CA PHE A 126 5.59 9.57 -3.42
C PHE A 126 4.94 8.64 -4.44
N VAL A 127 4.29 7.59 -3.94
CA VAL A 127 3.70 6.51 -4.75
C VAL A 127 2.30 6.15 -4.26
N LEU A 128 1.31 6.23 -5.16
CA LEU A 128 -0.09 5.92 -4.82
C LEU A 128 -0.33 4.42 -4.78
N ARG A 129 -0.71 3.87 -3.62
CA ARG A 129 -1.00 2.44 -3.48
C ARG A 129 -2.10 2.18 -2.44
N ASP A 130 -3.32 2.45 -2.84
CA ASP A 130 -4.50 2.50 -1.97
C ASP A 130 -5.81 2.03 -2.63
N ALA A 131 -5.76 1.55 -3.87
CA ALA A 131 -6.90 1.12 -4.66
C ALA A 131 -6.56 -0.12 -5.49
N LEU A 132 -7.55 -0.81 -6.05
CA LEU A 132 -7.32 -2.03 -6.84
C LEU A 132 -6.86 -1.74 -8.27
N PHE A 133 -7.60 -0.89 -9.00
CA PHE A 133 -7.31 -0.58 -10.41
C PHE A 133 -6.35 0.59 -10.61
N SER A 134 -6.14 1.37 -9.54
CA SER A 134 -5.25 2.53 -9.53
C SER A 134 -3.82 2.18 -9.10
N GLN A 135 -3.43 0.90 -9.04
CA GLN A 135 -2.08 0.47 -8.63
C GLN A 135 -1.00 0.76 -9.69
N GLN A 136 0.26 0.49 -9.39
CA GLN A 136 1.36 0.71 -10.32
C GLN A 136 1.14 -0.07 -11.62
N ASP A 137 0.86 -1.36 -11.51
CA ASP A 137 0.42 -2.28 -12.55
C ASP A 137 -1.09 -2.51 -12.45
N HIS A 138 -1.76 -2.49 -13.60
CA HIS A 138 -3.21 -2.71 -13.70
C HIS A 138 -3.55 -4.21 -13.55
N PRO A 139 -4.55 -4.58 -12.73
CA PRO A 139 -4.78 -5.97 -12.29
C PRO A 139 -5.21 -6.97 -13.37
N ILE A 140 -5.63 -6.49 -14.54
CA ILE A 140 -6.01 -7.34 -15.67
C ILE A 140 -5.23 -7.04 -16.95
N ASP A 141 -4.61 -5.86 -17.05
CA ASP A 141 -3.93 -5.44 -18.29
C ASP A 141 -2.43 -5.77 -18.28
N HIS A 142 -1.88 -6.24 -17.16
CA HIS A 142 -0.45 -6.58 -17.02
C HIS A 142 -0.24 -7.98 -16.45
N ASP A 143 0.80 -8.65 -16.93
CA ASP A 143 1.32 -9.91 -16.38
C ASP A 143 2.85 -9.82 -16.25
N PRO A 144 3.48 -10.33 -15.18
CA PRO A 144 2.87 -10.66 -13.88
C PRO A 144 2.33 -9.40 -13.17
N VAL A 145 1.35 -9.57 -12.30
CA VAL A 145 0.79 -8.50 -11.47
C VAL A 145 1.22 -8.64 -10.00
N ALA A 146 1.50 -7.52 -9.34
CA ALA A 146 1.78 -7.43 -7.92
C ALA A 146 0.64 -6.68 -7.18
N VAL A 147 -0.50 -7.37 -7.09
CA VAL A 147 -1.73 -6.86 -6.49
C VAL A 147 -1.53 -6.58 -5.00
N MET A 148 -2.04 -5.44 -4.57
CA MET A 148 -2.29 -5.12 -3.16
C MET A 148 -3.80 -5.21 -2.88
N MET A 149 -4.17 -5.85 -1.77
CA MET A 149 -5.54 -5.81 -1.26
C MET A 149 -5.96 -4.36 -0.92
N PRO A 150 -7.13 -3.87 -1.36
CA PRO A 150 -7.60 -2.52 -1.02
C PRO A 150 -7.84 -2.33 0.49
N PRO A 151 -7.56 -1.15 1.07
CA PRO A 151 -7.77 -0.90 2.50
C PRO A 151 -9.21 -1.13 2.99
N SER A 152 -10.20 -0.83 2.14
CA SER A 152 -11.62 -1.03 2.46
C SER A 152 -12.00 -2.51 2.70
N TRP A 153 -11.22 -3.47 2.18
CA TRP A 153 -11.42 -4.90 2.48
C TRP A 153 -11.16 -5.21 3.95
N VAL A 154 -10.15 -4.56 4.54
CA VAL A 154 -9.83 -4.69 5.97
C VAL A 154 -10.95 -4.08 6.81
N SER A 155 -11.41 -2.87 6.47
CA SER A 155 -12.52 -2.22 7.19
C SER A 155 -13.78 -3.07 7.20
N VAL A 156 -14.10 -3.72 6.08
CA VAL A 156 -15.24 -4.63 5.97
C VAL A 156 -15.06 -5.86 6.83
N ALA A 157 -13.92 -6.55 6.74
CA ALA A 157 -13.64 -7.74 7.54
C ALA A 157 -13.70 -7.45 9.04
N VAL A 158 -13.16 -6.31 9.47
CA VAL A 158 -13.25 -5.81 10.85
C VAL A 158 -14.71 -5.58 11.25
N ALA A 159 -15.51 -4.92 10.39
CA ALA A 159 -16.92 -4.67 10.68
C ALA A 159 -17.76 -5.95 10.77
N GLU A 160 -17.42 -7.00 10.02
CA GLU A 160 -18.03 -8.33 10.16
C GLU A 160 -17.67 -8.98 11.49
N ALA A 161 -16.37 -9.02 11.81
CA ALA A 161 -15.86 -9.60 13.05
C ALA A 161 -16.43 -8.87 14.30
N MET A 162 -16.46 -7.53 14.29
CA MET A 162 -17.07 -6.73 15.35
C MET A 162 -18.57 -7.02 15.52
N GLY A 163 -19.27 -7.29 14.41
CA GLY A 163 -20.69 -7.63 14.42
C GLY A 163 -20.98 -9.09 14.77
N GLY A 164 -19.96 -9.91 15.04
CA GLY A 164 -20.12 -11.36 15.24
C GLY A 164 -20.65 -12.09 14.00
N ARG A 165 -20.47 -11.52 12.80
CA ARG A 165 -20.90 -12.12 11.54
C ARG A 165 -19.77 -12.91 10.90
N THR A 166 -20.10 -13.99 10.21
CA THR A 166 -19.13 -14.77 9.44
C THR A 166 -18.58 -13.92 8.30
N ILE A 167 -17.26 -13.92 8.13
CA ILE A 167 -16.59 -13.35 6.97
C ILE A 167 -16.66 -14.39 5.84
N GLU A 168 -17.49 -14.16 4.84
CA GLU A 168 -17.63 -15.04 3.69
C GLU A 168 -16.40 -14.95 2.77
N PRO A 169 -15.80 -16.08 2.37
CA PRO A 169 -14.57 -16.09 1.58
C PRO A 169 -14.80 -15.65 0.13
N VAL A 170 -13.72 -15.19 -0.49
CA VAL A 170 -13.66 -14.99 -1.95
C VAL A 170 -13.60 -16.35 -2.64
N GLN A 171 -14.51 -16.61 -3.58
CA GLN A 171 -14.50 -17.80 -4.41
C GLN A 171 -13.44 -17.65 -5.49
N ALA A 172 -12.40 -18.48 -5.46
CA ALA A 172 -11.30 -18.38 -6.41
C ALA A 172 -10.90 -19.75 -6.98
N PRO A 173 -11.66 -20.27 -7.97
CA PRO A 173 -11.35 -21.53 -8.64
C PRO A 173 -9.95 -21.54 -9.28
N PRO A 174 -9.42 -22.72 -9.68
CA PRO A 174 -8.19 -22.79 -10.46
C PRO A 174 -8.27 -21.93 -11.73
N VAL A 175 -7.15 -21.33 -12.14
CA VAL A 175 -7.13 -20.36 -13.27
C VAL A 175 -7.59 -20.99 -14.59
N GLU A 176 -7.37 -22.29 -14.78
CA GLU A 176 -7.70 -23.04 -15.99
C GLU A 176 -9.12 -23.65 -15.97
N ASP A 177 -9.86 -23.54 -14.87
CA ASP A 177 -11.14 -24.23 -14.67
C ASP A 177 -12.33 -23.39 -15.16
N ASP A 178 -12.50 -23.32 -16.48
CA ASP A 178 -13.54 -22.48 -17.13
C ASP A 178 -14.95 -22.76 -16.58
N ASP A 179 -15.32 -24.03 -16.39
CA ASP A 179 -16.66 -24.41 -15.90
C ASP A 179 -16.92 -23.86 -14.48
N ALA A 180 -15.93 -23.92 -13.60
CA ALA A 180 -16.06 -23.39 -12.24
C ALA A 180 -16.14 -21.85 -12.20
N TRP A 181 -15.47 -21.16 -13.12
CA TRP A 181 -15.57 -19.70 -13.26
C TRP A 181 -16.92 -19.29 -13.87
N GLU A 182 -17.41 -20.02 -14.87
CA GLU A 182 -18.71 -19.77 -15.51
C GLU A 182 -19.87 -19.96 -14.53
N ALA A 183 -19.75 -20.87 -13.56
CA ALA A 183 -20.75 -21.10 -12.52
C ALA A 183 -20.94 -19.95 -11.51
N ILE A 184 -20.13 -18.88 -11.59
CA ILE A 184 -20.20 -17.73 -10.67
C ILE A 184 -21.00 -16.59 -11.32
N ASP A 185 -22.31 -16.58 -11.09
CA ASP A 185 -23.24 -15.67 -11.77
C ASP A 185 -23.12 -14.19 -11.35
N THR A 186 -22.71 -13.91 -10.12
CA THR A 186 -22.75 -12.55 -9.56
C THR A 186 -21.45 -12.13 -8.88
N PRO A 187 -21.11 -10.82 -8.90
CA PRO A 187 -19.97 -10.29 -8.17
C PRO A 187 -20.01 -10.64 -6.67
N ARG A 188 -21.21 -10.64 -6.05
CA ARG A 188 -21.36 -11.00 -4.65
C ARG A 188 -20.98 -12.46 -4.36
N GLN A 189 -21.36 -13.40 -5.23
CA GLN A 189 -20.93 -14.80 -5.08
C GLN A 189 -19.41 -14.92 -5.19
N LEU A 190 -18.78 -14.12 -6.06
CA LEU A 190 -17.33 -14.15 -6.23
C LEU A 190 -16.58 -13.60 -5.01
N PHE A 191 -16.98 -12.43 -4.51
CA PHE A 191 -16.22 -11.69 -3.50
C PHE A 191 -16.68 -11.96 -2.05
N GLY A 192 -17.80 -12.64 -1.83
CA GLY A 192 -18.32 -12.94 -0.49
C GLY A 192 -18.61 -11.67 0.31
N SER A 193 -17.99 -11.55 1.48
CA SER A 193 -18.16 -10.37 2.36
C SER A 193 -17.46 -9.12 1.82
N PHE A 194 -16.47 -9.27 0.95
CA PHE A 194 -15.55 -8.20 0.56
C PHE A 194 -16.14 -7.26 -0.50
N PRO A 195 -15.65 -6.00 -0.59
CA PRO A 195 -16.03 -5.09 -1.66
C PRO A 195 -15.80 -5.71 -3.04
N TYR A 196 -16.87 -5.85 -3.82
CA TYR A 196 -16.82 -6.46 -5.14
C TYR A 196 -16.41 -5.46 -6.22
N SER A 197 -15.89 -6.00 -7.32
CA SER A 197 -15.64 -5.27 -8.55
C SER A 197 -16.35 -5.96 -9.70
N ASP A 198 -17.29 -5.25 -10.32
CA ASP A 198 -18.04 -5.75 -11.48
C ASP A 198 -17.07 -6.06 -12.63
N ARG A 199 -16.14 -5.14 -12.92
CA ARG A 199 -15.12 -5.33 -13.95
C ARG A 199 -14.24 -6.56 -13.72
N LEU A 200 -13.81 -6.85 -12.49
CA LEU A 200 -13.05 -8.08 -12.22
C LEU A 200 -13.91 -9.34 -12.35
N HIS A 201 -15.17 -9.29 -11.91
CA HIS A 201 -16.10 -10.40 -12.08
C HIS A 201 -16.32 -10.70 -13.56
N GLU A 202 -16.71 -9.70 -14.34
CA GLU A 202 -16.97 -9.80 -15.79
C GLU A 202 -15.77 -10.37 -16.56
N GLU A 203 -14.55 -9.96 -16.22
CA GLU A 203 -13.34 -10.44 -16.90
C GLU A 203 -12.91 -11.83 -16.41
N ALA A 204 -13.09 -12.16 -15.13
CA ALA A 204 -12.69 -13.46 -14.59
C ALA A 204 -13.63 -14.60 -15.01
N THR A 205 -14.93 -14.34 -15.16
CA THR A 205 -15.95 -15.33 -15.55
C THR A 205 -16.10 -15.48 -17.06
N ARG A 206 -15.44 -14.62 -17.85
CA ARG A 206 -15.38 -14.78 -19.30
C ARG A 206 -14.69 -16.10 -19.68
N PRO A 207 -15.17 -16.83 -20.70
CA PRO A 207 -14.53 -18.06 -21.14
C PRO A 207 -13.15 -17.80 -21.74
N ARG A 208 -12.19 -18.69 -21.50
CA ARG A 208 -10.81 -18.53 -22.03
C ARG A 208 -10.66 -18.90 -23.50
N THR A 209 -11.73 -19.40 -24.11
CA THR A 209 -11.80 -19.68 -25.56
C THR A 209 -11.67 -18.44 -26.42
N VAL A 210 -11.77 -17.22 -25.83
CA VAL A 210 -11.43 -15.96 -26.50
C VAL A 210 -10.02 -15.99 -27.09
N LEU A 211 -9.83 -15.20 -28.16
CA LEU A 211 -8.54 -15.07 -28.84
C LEU A 211 -7.56 -14.24 -28.00
N ALA A 212 -6.29 -14.27 -28.42
CA ALA A 212 -5.34 -13.30 -27.91
C ALA A 212 -5.65 -11.92 -28.52
N PRO A 213 -5.50 -10.83 -27.76
CA PRO A 213 -4.91 -10.76 -26.42
C PRO A 213 -5.91 -10.90 -25.24
N GLU A 214 -7.22 -10.98 -25.47
CA GLU A 214 -8.26 -11.03 -24.43
C GLU A 214 -8.11 -12.23 -23.49
N ARG A 215 -7.62 -13.36 -23.99
CA ARG A 215 -7.31 -14.54 -23.15
C ARG A 215 -6.35 -14.21 -22.01
N LEU A 216 -5.41 -13.29 -22.23
CA LEU A 216 -4.47 -12.85 -21.20
C LEU A 216 -5.19 -12.03 -20.12
N ARG A 217 -6.12 -11.13 -20.49
CA ARG A 217 -6.96 -10.40 -19.52
C ARG A 217 -7.76 -11.34 -18.61
N VAL A 218 -8.40 -12.36 -19.19
CA VAL A 218 -9.14 -13.38 -18.41
C VAL A 218 -8.20 -14.10 -17.44
N THR A 219 -7.03 -14.52 -17.94
CA THR A 219 -6.02 -15.20 -17.11
C THR A 219 -5.55 -14.32 -15.95
N ASN A 220 -5.27 -13.05 -16.23
CA ASN A 220 -4.83 -12.07 -15.23
C ASN A 220 -5.92 -11.76 -14.20
N ALA A 221 -7.17 -11.60 -14.64
CA ALA A 221 -8.31 -11.40 -13.73
C ALA A 221 -8.45 -12.56 -12.75
N ARG A 222 -8.39 -13.81 -13.23
CA ARG A 222 -8.45 -15.00 -12.38
C ARG A 222 -7.27 -15.09 -11.42
N ARG A 223 -6.05 -14.77 -11.87
CA ARG A 223 -4.85 -14.69 -11.00
C ARG A 223 -5.01 -13.62 -9.92
N THR A 224 -5.52 -12.44 -10.27
CA THR A 224 -5.80 -11.35 -9.33
C THR A 224 -6.81 -11.78 -8.27
N VAL A 225 -7.93 -12.37 -8.66
CA VAL A 225 -8.95 -12.86 -7.70
C VAL A 225 -8.37 -13.90 -6.76
N ARG A 226 -7.55 -14.84 -7.27
CA ARG A 226 -6.86 -15.83 -6.41
C ARG A 226 -5.88 -15.18 -5.44
N SER A 227 -5.16 -14.14 -5.85
CA SER A 227 -4.27 -13.39 -4.96
C SER A 227 -5.06 -12.69 -3.84
N LEU A 228 -6.16 -12.03 -4.20
CA LEU A 228 -7.05 -11.36 -3.24
C LEU A 228 -7.71 -12.37 -2.28
N ALA A 229 -8.09 -13.56 -2.77
CA ALA A 229 -8.65 -14.62 -1.94
C ALA A 229 -7.63 -15.13 -0.90
N ALA A 230 -6.36 -15.28 -1.28
CA ALA A 230 -5.30 -15.66 -0.35
C ALA A 230 -5.06 -14.59 0.74
N ASP A 231 -5.10 -13.31 0.38
CA ASP A 231 -5.00 -12.20 1.34
C ASP A 231 -6.23 -12.14 2.26
N ALA A 232 -7.43 -12.32 1.71
CA ALA A 232 -8.68 -12.38 2.45
C ALA A 232 -8.72 -13.53 3.46
N GLN A 233 -8.18 -14.70 3.08
CA GLN A 233 -8.13 -15.87 3.96
C GLN A 233 -7.35 -15.58 5.24
N ALA A 234 -6.27 -14.80 5.19
CA ALA A 234 -5.52 -14.43 6.39
C ALA A 234 -6.37 -13.65 7.41
N MET A 235 -7.30 -12.81 6.95
CA MET A 235 -8.24 -12.10 7.83
C MET A 235 -9.34 -13.04 8.35
N ILE A 236 -9.81 -13.98 7.53
CA ILE A 236 -10.79 -14.99 7.93
C ILE A 236 -10.22 -15.89 9.04
N ASP A 237 -8.97 -16.34 8.87
CA ASP A 237 -8.27 -17.17 9.84
C ASP A 237 -8.08 -16.46 11.19
N ALA A 238 -7.87 -15.13 11.16
CA ALA A 238 -7.75 -14.29 12.35
C ALA A 238 -9.08 -13.92 13.01
N ALA A 239 -10.23 -14.23 12.39
CA ALA A 239 -11.55 -13.81 12.88
C ALA A 239 -11.89 -14.38 14.27
N ALA A 240 -11.37 -15.57 14.59
CA ALA A 240 -11.57 -16.20 15.89
C ALA A 240 -10.92 -15.42 17.05
N ASP A 241 -9.87 -14.65 16.76
CA ASP A 241 -9.13 -13.85 17.73
C ASP A 241 -9.69 -12.42 17.86
N GLY A 242 -10.75 -12.11 17.11
CA GLY A 242 -11.51 -10.87 17.20
C GLY A 242 -11.07 -9.77 16.22
N PRO A 243 -11.77 -8.62 16.23
CA PRO A 243 -11.64 -7.60 15.20
C PRO A 243 -10.27 -6.93 15.11
N ALA A 244 -9.53 -6.84 16.23
CA ALA A 244 -8.18 -6.31 16.23
C ALA A 244 -7.19 -7.24 15.49
N ALA A 245 -7.27 -8.55 15.73
CA ALA A 245 -6.46 -9.54 15.03
C ALA A 245 -6.76 -9.57 13.53
N VAL A 246 -8.03 -9.39 13.14
CA VAL A 246 -8.45 -9.23 11.74
C VAL A 246 -7.81 -7.99 11.11
N ALA A 247 -7.84 -6.85 11.81
CA ALA A 247 -7.24 -5.61 11.33
C ALA A 247 -5.72 -5.76 11.12
N ASP A 248 -5.03 -6.38 12.09
CA ASP A 248 -3.58 -6.62 12.03
C ASP A 248 -3.19 -7.59 10.90
N ALA A 249 -3.95 -8.67 10.72
CA ALA A 249 -3.75 -9.61 9.62
C ALA A 249 -3.88 -8.91 8.26
N GLY A 250 -4.95 -8.12 8.07
CA GLY A 250 -5.16 -7.35 6.85
C GLY A 250 -4.07 -6.31 6.59
N ALA A 251 -3.67 -5.58 7.63
CA ALA A 251 -2.59 -4.60 7.58
C ALA A 251 -1.23 -5.22 7.21
N GLU A 252 -0.93 -6.42 7.73
CA GLU A 252 0.28 -7.17 7.36
C GLU A 252 0.24 -7.64 5.90
N ARG A 253 -0.90 -8.10 5.38
CA ARG A 253 -1.02 -8.48 3.96
C ARG A 253 -0.76 -7.30 3.02
N ILE A 254 -1.33 -6.14 3.33
CA ILE A 254 -1.07 -4.90 2.58
C ILE A 254 0.42 -4.54 2.59
N SER A 255 1.03 -4.56 3.78
CA SER A 255 2.44 -4.16 3.96
C SER A 255 3.42 -5.19 3.39
N LEU A 256 3.07 -6.48 3.41
CA LEU A 256 3.81 -7.53 2.71
C LEU A 256 3.79 -7.31 1.20
N SER A 257 2.64 -6.97 0.63
CA SER A 257 2.55 -6.64 -0.79
C SER A 257 3.44 -5.44 -1.13
N ASP A 258 3.54 -4.43 -0.25
CA ASP A 258 4.44 -3.26 -0.43
C ASP A 258 5.92 -3.68 -0.51
N ARG A 259 6.35 -4.54 0.41
CA ARG A 259 7.71 -5.08 0.42
C ARG A 259 8.00 -5.98 -0.77
N LEU A 260 7.04 -6.79 -1.21
CA LEU A 260 7.17 -7.64 -2.40
C LEU A 260 7.30 -6.81 -3.68
N TYR A 261 6.60 -5.68 -3.76
CA TYR A 261 6.64 -4.81 -4.94
C TYR A 261 7.97 -4.03 -5.04
N PHE A 262 8.33 -3.30 -3.98
CA PHE A 262 9.46 -2.37 -4.02
C PHE A 262 10.77 -3.00 -3.53
N GLY A 263 10.71 -4.07 -2.74
CA GLY A 263 11.84 -4.56 -1.97
C GLY A 263 11.93 -3.84 -0.62
N GLU A 264 12.29 -4.57 0.44
CA GLU A 264 12.26 -4.08 1.82
C GLU A 264 13.10 -2.80 2.00
N ARG A 265 14.30 -2.79 1.40
CA ARG A 265 15.21 -1.64 1.50
C ARG A 265 14.63 -0.38 0.87
N LEU A 266 14.15 -0.47 -0.37
CA LEU A 266 13.57 0.67 -1.08
C LEU A 266 12.29 1.14 -0.40
N ARG A 267 11.43 0.21 0.03
CA ARG A 267 10.20 0.53 0.77
C ARG A 267 10.50 1.37 2.01
N ARG A 268 11.55 1.03 2.75
CA ARG A 268 11.99 1.73 3.97
C ARG A 268 12.64 3.07 3.69
N GLU A 269 13.57 3.10 2.75
CA GLU A 269 14.47 4.24 2.59
C GLU A 269 13.92 5.30 1.61
N ASN A 270 13.28 4.86 0.51
CA ASN A 270 13.04 5.71 -0.67
C ASN A 270 11.56 5.85 -1.07
N ILE A 271 10.64 5.04 -0.55
CA ILE A 271 9.22 5.10 -0.94
C ILE A 271 8.40 5.77 0.16
N ILE A 272 7.60 6.77 -0.23
CA ILE A 272 6.51 7.32 0.58
C ILE A 272 5.21 6.82 -0.05
N LEU A 273 4.57 5.84 0.57
CA LEU A 273 3.29 5.34 0.07
C LEU A 273 2.19 6.34 0.37
N ILE A 274 1.31 6.58 -0.58
CA ILE A 274 0.16 7.45 -0.40
C ILE A 274 -1.08 6.61 -0.10
N SER A 275 -1.86 7.04 0.88
CA SER A 275 -3.24 6.60 1.13
C SER A 275 -4.22 7.77 1.02
N VAL A 276 -5.28 7.60 0.22
CA VAL A 276 -6.35 8.58 0.09
C VAL A 276 -7.43 8.30 1.12
N GLU A 277 -7.52 9.16 2.13
CA GLU A 277 -8.52 9.01 3.20
C GLU A 277 -9.90 9.55 2.79
N ASN A 278 -9.92 10.56 1.93
CA ASN A 278 -11.15 11.27 1.51
C ASN A 278 -11.32 11.18 -0.01
N PRO A 279 -11.58 9.97 -0.55
CA PRO A 279 -11.78 9.80 -1.98
C PRO A 279 -13.01 10.60 -2.44
N ASN A 280 -12.94 11.16 -3.65
CA ASN A 280 -14.14 11.69 -4.29
C ASN A 280 -15.09 10.56 -4.72
N GLY A 281 -16.29 10.89 -5.19
CA GLY A 281 -17.29 9.90 -5.57
C GLY A 281 -16.80 8.88 -6.63
N HIS A 282 -16.05 9.33 -7.64
CA HIS A 282 -15.48 8.45 -8.66
C HIS A 282 -14.41 7.52 -8.07
N GLU A 283 -13.51 8.07 -7.25
CA GLU A 283 -12.46 7.29 -6.57
C GLU A 283 -13.05 6.22 -5.63
N LEU A 284 -14.15 6.53 -4.94
CA LEU A 284 -14.82 5.59 -4.05
C LEU A 284 -15.55 4.49 -4.83
N VAL A 285 -16.25 4.85 -5.91
CA VAL A 285 -17.10 3.92 -6.68
C VAL A 285 -16.30 3.07 -7.65
N GLU A 286 -15.43 3.70 -8.46
CA GLU A 286 -14.77 3.04 -9.59
C GLU A 286 -13.38 2.50 -9.23
N GLU A 287 -12.68 3.13 -8.29
CA GLU A 287 -11.32 2.74 -7.92
C GLU A 287 -11.26 1.97 -6.58
N ALA A 288 -12.35 1.98 -5.81
CA ALA A 288 -12.45 1.42 -4.45
C ALA A 288 -11.37 1.99 -3.51
N LYS A 289 -11.06 3.28 -3.63
CA LYS A 289 -10.10 3.98 -2.78
C LYS A 289 -10.62 4.19 -1.36
N GLY A 290 -9.66 4.31 -0.45
CA GLY A 290 -9.92 4.64 0.94
C GLY A 290 -10.42 3.47 1.78
N LEU A 291 -10.96 3.79 2.95
CA LEU A 291 -11.33 2.82 3.97
C LEU A 291 -12.83 2.49 4.01
N ARG A 292 -13.65 3.25 3.27
CA ARG A 292 -15.11 3.07 3.19
C ARG A 292 -15.51 2.43 1.86
N VAL A 293 -16.75 1.96 1.80
CA VAL A 293 -17.31 1.25 0.64
C VAL A 293 -18.56 1.98 0.18
N HIS A 294 -18.70 2.20 -1.13
CA HIS A 294 -19.91 2.79 -1.68
C HIS A 294 -21.13 1.89 -1.42
N GLY A 295 -22.26 2.50 -1.02
CA GLY A 295 -23.51 1.77 -0.81
C GLY A 295 -23.53 0.83 0.41
N ARG A 296 -22.51 0.90 1.28
CA ARG A 296 -22.43 0.10 2.51
C ARG A 296 -21.93 0.94 3.67
N ASP A 297 -22.80 1.11 4.66
CA ASP A 297 -22.44 1.76 5.91
C ASP A 297 -21.59 0.83 6.78
N LEU A 298 -20.43 1.34 7.20
CA LEU A 298 -19.52 0.66 8.13
C LEU A 298 -19.50 1.43 9.45
N PRO A 299 -19.49 0.74 10.61
CA PRO A 299 -19.31 1.39 11.90
C PRO A 299 -18.02 2.21 11.92
N ASP A 300 -18.06 3.43 12.45
CA ASP A 300 -16.88 4.31 12.51
C ASP A 300 -15.74 3.68 13.30
N GLU A 301 -16.05 2.94 14.36
CA GLU A 301 -15.06 2.19 15.14
C GLU A 301 -14.31 1.14 14.30
N ALA A 302 -15.00 0.43 13.40
CA ALA A 302 -14.37 -0.53 12.49
C ALA A 302 -13.41 0.16 11.52
N VAL A 303 -13.83 1.30 10.96
CA VAL A 303 -13.01 2.12 10.06
C VAL A 303 -11.78 2.66 10.79
N GLN A 304 -11.94 3.14 12.02
CA GLN A 304 -10.82 3.65 12.83
C GLN A 304 -9.87 2.56 13.29
N LEU A 305 -10.36 1.36 13.58
CA LEU A 305 -9.50 0.22 13.91
C LEU A 305 -8.66 -0.21 12.70
N ALA A 306 -9.29 -0.33 11.52
CA ALA A 306 -8.59 -0.63 10.27
C ALA A 306 -7.57 0.47 9.90
N LEU A 307 -7.95 1.74 10.01
CA LEU A 307 -7.06 2.88 9.77
C LEU A 307 -5.79 2.78 10.61
N ARG A 308 -5.94 2.62 11.93
CA ARG A 308 -4.81 2.52 12.86
C ARG A 308 -3.91 1.34 12.53
N ALA A 309 -4.48 0.15 12.32
CA ALA A 309 -3.72 -1.04 11.99
C ALA A 309 -2.92 -0.86 10.70
N ILE A 310 -3.57 -0.44 9.60
CA ILE A 310 -2.92 -0.29 8.29
C ILE A 310 -1.83 0.79 8.33
N TYR A 311 -2.13 1.97 8.87
CA TYR A 311 -1.21 3.10 8.79
C TYR A 311 0.00 2.90 9.72
N ARG A 312 -0.22 2.42 10.96
CA ARG A 312 0.89 2.12 11.88
C ARG A 312 1.76 0.99 11.34
N ARG A 313 1.16 -0.06 10.77
CA ARG A 313 1.92 -1.16 10.18
C ARG A 313 2.75 -0.70 8.98
N ARG A 314 2.18 0.10 8.08
CA ARG A 314 2.92 0.67 6.94
C ARG A 314 4.05 1.60 7.40
N LEU A 315 3.83 2.41 8.43
CA LEU A 315 4.87 3.27 9.01
C LEU A 315 6.03 2.48 9.60
N ALA A 316 5.78 1.28 10.14
CA ALA A 316 6.85 0.40 10.59
C ALA A 316 7.79 -0.04 9.44
N ASP A 317 7.29 -0.08 8.20
CA ASP A 317 8.06 -0.44 7.00
C ASP A 317 8.70 0.76 6.28
N GLY A 318 8.31 2.00 6.60
CA GLY A 318 8.83 3.22 5.97
C GLY A 318 7.79 4.34 5.91
N ASP A 319 8.15 5.50 5.35
CA ASP A 319 7.27 6.68 5.31
C ASP A 319 5.91 6.41 4.64
N LEU A 320 4.90 7.15 5.10
CA LEU A 320 3.52 7.11 4.62
C LEU A 320 3.02 8.54 4.40
N ALA A 321 2.23 8.76 3.36
CA ALA A 321 1.51 9.99 3.10
C ALA A 321 0.00 9.76 3.18
N VAL A 322 -0.73 10.74 3.72
CA VAL A 322 -2.19 10.72 3.79
C VAL A 322 -2.74 11.98 3.15
N GLU A 323 -3.69 11.84 2.22
CA GLU A 323 -4.14 12.95 1.38
C GLU A 323 -5.48 13.60 1.75
N ARG A 324 -5.63 14.84 1.25
CA ARG A 324 -6.87 15.62 1.05
C ARG A 324 -7.48 16.24 2.30
N TYR A 325 -6.67 16.97 3.06
CA TYR A 325 -7.16 17.79 4.18
C TYR A 325 -7.27 19.27 3.81
N ASP A 326 -8.48 19.82 3.90
CA ASP A 326 -8.73 21.25 3.69
C ASP A 326 -8.46 22.07 4.95
N LEU A 327 -7.30 22.73 5.04
CA LEU A 327 -6.98 23.58 6.18
C LEU A 327 -7.85 24.84 6.26
N GLY A 328 -8.55 25.20 5.18
CA GLY A 328 -9.54 26.27 5.17
C GLY A 328 -10.78 25.96 6.03
N ARG A 329 -11.02 24.68 6.37
CA ARG A 329 -12.21 24.24 7.12
C ARG A 329 -11.82 23.70 8.49
N ARG A 330 -12.49 24.17 9.54
CA ARG A 330 -12.19 23.77 10.93
C ARG A 330 -12.41 22.27 11.16
N GLU A 331 -13.49 21.71 10.63
CA GLU A 331 -13.85 20.30 10.77
C GLU A 331 -12.78 19.39 10.14
N GLU A 332 -12.25 19.76 8.98
CA GLU A 332 -11.19 19.03 8.28
C GLU A 332 -9.86 19.10 9.04
N ARG A 333 -9.53 20.24 9.66
CA ARG A 333 -8.37 20.35 10.56
C ARG A 333 -8.50 19.44 11.78
N GLN A 334 -9.68 19.40 12.40
CA GLN A 334 -9.95 18.54 13.54
C GLN A 334 -9.88 17.05 13.16
N ARG A 335 -10.40 16.68 11.98
CA ARG A 335 -10.27 15.31 11.46
C ARG A 335 -8.81 14.93 11.23
N ALA A 336 -8.01 15.82 10.64
CA ALA A 336 -6.58 15.60 10.44
C ALA A 336 -5.87 15.36 11.77
N ILE A 337 -6.13 16.19 12.78
CA ILE A 337 -5.53 16.04 14.12
C ILE A 337 -5.93 14.69 14.74
N ALA A 338 -7.21 14.33 14.72
CA ALA A 338 -7.67 13.05 15.26
C ALA A 338 -6.99 11.84 14.58
N MET A 339 -6.81 11.90 13.26
CA MET A 339 -6.06 10.88 12.51
C MET A 339 -4.58 10.84 12.93
N LEU A 340 -3.94 12.00 13.06
CA LEU A 340 -2.55 12.09 13.51
C LEU A 340 -2.36 11.52 14.93
N GLU A 341 -3.24 11.86 15.87
CA GLU A 341 -3.21 11.32 17.25
C GLU A 341 -3.40 9.80 17.26
N ALA A 342 -4.24 9.28 16.35
CA ALA A 342 -4.44 7.84 16.23
C ALA A 342 -3.21 7.11 15.67
N VAL A 343 -2.42 7.74 14.81
CA VAL A 343 -1.38 7.08 14.01
C VAL A 343 0.04 7.35 14.52
N ILE A 344 0.34 8.57 14.96
CA ILE A 344 1.64 8.99 15.50
C ILE A 344 1.48 9.78 16.82
N PRO A 345 0.94 9.15 17.88
CA PRO A 345 0.77 9.82 19.17
C PRO A 345 2.13 10.21 19.79
N ASN A 346 2.19 11.35 20.46
CA ASN A 346 3.40 11.79 21.18
C ASN A 346 3.66 10.93 22.43
N GLU A 347 2.59 10.61 23.16
CA GLU A 347 2.63 9.79 24.37
C GLU A 347 1.76 8.52 24.24
N GLY A 348 2.17 7.43 24.93
CA GLY A 348 1.46 6.14 24.95
C GLY A 348 2.09 5.08 24.06
N GLU A 349 1.27 4.28 23.37
CA GLU A 349 1.71 3.32 22.35
C GLU A 349 2.27 4.07 21.12
N ARG A 350 3.48 4.64 21.28
CA ARG A 350 4.18 5.32 20.19
C ARG A 350 4.29 4.36 19.02
N ALA A 351 3.88 4.80 17.84
CA ALA A 351 3.97 3.97 16.65
C ALA A 351 5.43 3.53 16.43
N PRO A 352 5.68 2.27 16.06
CA PRO A 352 7.04 1.79 15.87
C PRO A 352 7.78 2.57 14.77
N GLY A 353 9.11 2.67 14.93
CA GLY A 353 10.03 3.20 13.92
C GLY A 353 10.22 4.72 13.90
N GLU A 354 11.18 5.16 13.08
CA GLU A 354 11.55 6.57 12.87
C GLU A 354 10.90 7.17 11.61
N SER A 355 10.09 6.37 10.89
CA SER A 355 9.43 6.77 9.65
C SER A 355 8.50 7.95 9.86
N ARG A 356 8.41 8.80 8.83
CA ARG A 356 7.64 10.05 8.86
C ARG A 356 6.28 9.88 8.20
N LEU A 357 5.27 10.54 8.75
CA LEU A 357 3.96 10.72 8.14
C LEU A 357 3.93 12.05 7.40
N TRP A 358 3.55 12.02 6.13
CA TRP A 358 3.44 13.18 5.25
C TRP A 358 1.97 13.53 5.05
N LEU A 359 1.52 14.65 5.62
CA LEU A 359 0.14 15.10 5.46
C LEU A 359 -0.01 15.99 4.23
N TRP A 360 -0.82 15.57 3.25
CA TRP A 360 -1.15 16.45 2.13
C TRP A 360 -2.31 17.35 2.48
N VAL A 361 -2.04 18.65 2.38
CA VAL A 361 -2.93 19.70 2.84
C VAL A 361 -3.22 20.68 1.70
N HIS A 362 -4.41 21.28 1.71
CA HIS A 362 -4.81 22.32 0.77
C HIS A 362 -5.64 23.42 1.44
N GLY A 363 -5.92 24.50 0.71
CA GLY A 363 -6.78 25.61 1.15
C GLY A 363 -8.16 25.62 0.50
N GLY A 364 -8.51 24.54 -0.20
CA GLY A 364 -9.78 24.31 -0.89
C GLY A 364 -9.56 23.91 -2.34
N LEU A 365 -10.00 22.70 -2.71
CA LEU A 365 -9.88 22.17 -4.06
C LEU A 365 -11.17 22.34 -4.87
N ASP A 366 -11.04 22.31 -6.20
CA ASP A 366 -12.16 22.19 -7.11
C ASP A 366 -12.84 20.81 -7.02
N ALA A 367 -13.98 20.65 -7.69
CA ALA A 367 -14.74 19.40 -7.70
C ALA A 367 -13.96 18.19 -8.25
N ARG A 368 -12.93 18.44 -9.06
CA ARG A 368 -12.03 17.39 -9.58
C ARG A 368 -10.92 17.03 -8.60
N GLY A 369 -10.72 17.82 -7.54
CA GLY A 369 -9.69 17.61 -6.54
C GLY A 369 -8.26 17.77 -7.08
N THR A 370 -8.06 18.54 -8.17
CA THR A 370 -6.75 18.66 -8.85
C THR A 370 -6.22 20.09 -8.89
N SER A 371 -7.10 21.08 -8.80
CA SER A 371 -6.74 22.50 -8.76
C SER A 371 -7.46 23.18 -7.60
N GLY A 372 -7.05 24.39 -7.25
CA GLY A 372 -7.63 25.12 -6.14
C GLY A 372 -6.61 25.99 -5.42
N ARG A 373 -6.90 26.31 -4.17
CA ARG A 373 -6.05 27.13 -3.31
C ARG A 373 -5.05 26.26 -2.56
N ASP A 374 -3.79 26.69 -2.53
CA ASP A 374 -2.73 26.04 -1.76
C ASP A 374 -2.93 26.22 -0.24
N ALA A 375 -2.26 25.39 0.56
CA ALA A 375 -2.38 25.40 2.03
C ALA A 375 -1.59 26.52 2.71
N THR A 376 -0.73 27.25 1.97
CA THR A 376 0.23 28.18 2.56
C THR A 376 -0.38 29.27 3.46
N PRO A 377 -1.60 29.80 3.22
CA PRO A 377 -2.18 30.81 4.11
C PRO A 377 -2.63 30.25 5.46
N PHE A 378 -2.79 28.93 5.57
CA PHE A 378 -3.38 28.25 6.74
C PHE A 378 -2.36 27.44 7.53
N ILE A 379 -1.20 27.11 6.93
CA ILE A 379 -0.25 26.15 7.49
C ILE A 379 0.27 26.53 8.88
N GLN A 380 0.55 27.81 9.13
CA GLN A 380 1.10 28.25 10.42
C GLN A 380 0.08 28.09 11.55
N GLY A 381 -1.18 28.46 11.29
CA GLY A 381 -2.27 28.24 12.25
C GLY A 381 -2.49 26.75 12.51
N PHE A 382 -2.47 25.92 11.46
CA PHE A 382 -2.62 24.48 11.63
C PHE A 382 -1.45 23.81 12.36
N ARG A 383 -0.21 24.26 12.15
CA ARG A 383 0.96 23.79 12.92
C ARG A 383 0.81 24.10 14.42
N ALA A 384 0.25 25.27 14.76
CA ALA A 384 -0.06 25.60 16.14
C ALA A 384 -1.15 24.66 16.70
N ASP A 385 -2.24 24.44 15.96
CA ASP A 385 -3.30 23.49 16.35
C ASP A 385 -2.73 22.07 16.59
N VAL A 386 -1.77 21.61 15.76
CA VAL A 386 -1.13 20.30 15.90
C VAL A 386 -0.15 20.25 17.07
N ALA A 387 0.61 21.32 17.33
CA ALA A 387 1.57 21.38 18.43
C ALA A 387 0.89 21.34 19.81
N GLU A 388 -0.38 21.72 19.89
CA GLU A 388 -1.21 21.63 21.10
C GLU A 388 -1.88 20.25 21.27
N ALA A 389 -1.85 19.40 20.23
CA ALA A 389 -2.46 18.07 20.23
C ALA A 389 -1.48 16.96 20.68
N ASN A 390 -1.97 15.75 20.94
CA ASN A 390 -1.12 14.61 21.27
C ASN A 390 -0.48 13.99 20.01
N VAL A 391 0.32 14.77 19.28
CA VAL A 391 0.96 14.35 18.02
C VAL A 391 2.47 14.44 18.13
N ASP A 392 3.17 13.40 17.70
CA ASP A 392 4.62 13.37 17.57
C ASP A 392 5.04 14.24 16.36
N VAL A 393 5.18 15.55 16.58
CA VAL A 393 5.49 16.53 15.53
C VAL A 393 6.83 16.26 14.85
N ASP A 394 7.76 15.60 15.54
CA ASP A 394 9.07 15.23 14.97
C ASP A 394 8.92 14.20 13.86
N ARG A 395 7.79 13.48 13.79
CA ARG A 395 7.48 12.50 12.74
C ARG A 395 6.55 13.04 11.66
N LEU A 396 6.15 14.31 11.71
CA LEU A 396 5.18 14.88 10.79
C LEU A 396 5.85 15.82 9.78
N ASP A 397 5.58 15.58 8.50
CA ASP A 397 5.84 16.52 7.41
C ASP A 397 4.55 16.95 6.75
N TYR A 398 4.58 18.10 6.07
CA TYR A 398 3.45 18.62 5.31
C TYR A 398 3.82 18.76 3.84
N LEU A 399 2.88 18.44 2.96
CA LEU A 399 2.98 18.75 1.53
C LEU A 399 1.76 19.58 1.12
N SER A 400 2.01 20.82 0.69
CA SER A 400 0.94 21.69 0.20
C SER A 400 0.58 21.33 -1.25
N LYS A 401 -0.72 21.18 -1.49
CA LYS A 401 -1.35 20.94 -2.80
C LYS A 401 -2.38 22.04 -3.10
N PRO A 402 -2.73 22.28 -4.39
CA PRO A 402 -2.23 21.61 -5.60
C PRO A 402 -0.80 22.01 -5.97
N HIS A 403 -0.24 21.40 -7.02
CA HIS A 403 1.07 21.79 -7.55
C HIS A 403 1.11 23.27 -7.90
N VAL A 404 2.23 23.92 -7.58
CA VAL A 404 2.48 25.29 -7.99
C VAL A 404 2.75 25.31 -9.49
N ARG A 405 1.94 26.09 -10.22
CA ARG A 405 2.08 26.27 -11.66
C ARG A 405 3.18 27.30 -11.94
N ILE A 406 4.16 26.90 -12.75
CA ILE A 406 5.17 27.80 -13.33
C ILE A 406 5.10 27.67 -14.84
N GLY A 407 5.21 28.78 -15.57
CA GLY A 407 5.11 28.77 -17.04
C GLY A 407 5.16 30.16 -17.67
N GLY A 408 5.13 30.22 -19.00
CA GLY A 408 5.21 31.47 -19.76
C GLY A 408 6.59 32.12 -19.70
N SER A 409 6.63 33.46 -19.67
CA SER A 409 7.89 34.22 -19.60
C SER A 409 8.49 34.18 -18.19
N HIS A 410 9.83 34.20 -18.11
CA HIS A 410 10.59 34.29 -16.85
C HIS A 410 10.39 33.11 -15.87
N VAL A 411 10.22 31.89 -16.38
CA VAL A 411 9.99 30.68 -15.58
C VAL A 411 11.03 30.47 -14.47
N ALA A 412 12.31 30.68 -14.77
CA ALA A 412 13.38 30.59 -13.78
C ALA A 412 13.14 31.51 -12.57
N MET A 413 12.69 32.74 -12.81
CA MET A 413 12.40 33.70 -11.72
C MET A 413 11.13 33.35 -10.95
N GLN A 414 10.13 32.78 -11.61
CA GLN A 414 8.95 32.25 -10.93
C GLN A 414 9.34 31.09 -10.00
N LEU A 415 10.15 30.13 -10.49
CA LEU A 415 10.68 29.03 -9.69
C LEU A 415 11.44 29.56 -8.46
N ASP A 416 12.35 30.51 -8.65
CA ASP A 416 13.16 31.06 -7.57
C ASP A 416 12.32 31.81 -6.52
N ALA A 417 11.32 32.59 -6.97
CA ALA A 417 10.38 33.26 -6.07
C ALA A 417 9.52 32.28 -5.28
N MET A 418 8.99 31.24 -5.91
CA MET A 418 8.17 30.22 -5.25
C MET A 418 9.01 29.35 -4.31
N ALA A 419 10.22 28.97 -4.70
CA ALA A 419 11.14 28.22 -3.86
C ALA A 419 11.47 29.00 -2.58
N ARG A 420 11.75 30.31 -2.68
CA ARG A 420 11.90 31.17 -1.50
C ARG A 420 10.65 31.23 -0.64
N ARG A 421 9.48 31.47 -1.23
CA ARG A 421 8.21 31.52 -0.49
C ARG A 421 7.96 30.25 0.31
N TYR A 422 8.11 29.09 -0.33
CA TYR A 422 7.88 27.78 0.29
C TYR A 422 8.98 27.42 1.30
N GLY A 423 10.24 27.75 1.01
CA GLY A 423 11.36 27.57 1.94
C GLY A 423 11.19 28.39 3.22
N ASN A 424 10.72 29.64 3.12
CA ASN A 424 10.42 30.49 4.29
C ASN A 424 9.26 29.95 5.14
N LEU A 425 8.41 29.09 4.57
CA LEU A 425 7.33 28.42 5.29
C LEU A 425 7.73 27.04 5.80
N ASP A 426 8.97 26.60 5.53
CA ASP A 426 9.42 25.23 5.75
C ASP A 426 8.46 24.20 5.14
N LEU A 427 8.08 24.44 3.88
CA LEU A 427 7.20 23.58 3.11
C LEU A 427 7.90 23.12 1.82
N PRO A 428 7.75 21.85 1.42
CA PRO A 428 8.19 21.41 0.10
C PRO A 428 7.41 22.11 -1.01
N LEU A 429 8.12 22.53 -2.06
CA LEU A 429 7.52 23.13 -3.25
C LEU A 429 7.18 22.05 -4.26
N SER A 430 5.90 21.63 -4.32
CA SER A 430 5.44 20.66 -5.30
C SER A 430 5.22 21.31 -6.68
N LEU A 431 5.84 20.74 -7.71
CA LEU A 431 5.79 21.23 -9.09
C LEU A 431 5.39 20.12 -10.05
N ASN A 432 4.60 20.46 -11.06
CA ASN A 432 4.31 19.55 -12.17
C ASN A 432 5.32 19.73 -13.32
N VAL A 433 6.61 19.57 -13.02
CA VAL A 433 7.71 19.66 -13.99
C VAL A 433 8.71 18.51 -13.80
N GLY A 434 9.28 18.02 -14.90
CA GLY A 434 10.30 16.96 -14.88
C GLY A 434 11.72 17.46 -14.61
N SER A 435 12.59 16.57 -14.13
CA SER A 435 13.99 16.88 -13.78
C SER A 435 14.80 17.54 -14.91
N PRO A 436 14.72 17.14 -16.20
CA PRO A 436 15.55 17.74 -17.23
C PRO A 436 15.25 19.23 -17.42
N PHE A 437 13.98 19.61 -17.36
CA PHE A 437 13.59 21.02 -17.42
C PHE A 437 14.04 21.76 -16.17
N LEU A 438 13.85 21.16 -15.00
CA LEU A 438 14.28 21.74 -13.73
C LEU A 438 15.80 21.99 -13.67
N GLY A 439 16.61 21.07 -14.21
CA GLY A 439 18.06 21.24 -14.31
C GLY A 439 18.47 22.47 -15.11
N ARG A 440 17.86 22.68 -16.28
CA ARG A 440 18.10 23.90 -17.08
C ARG A 440 17.74 25.18 -16.31
N LEU A 441 16.65 25.15 -15.54
CA LEU A 441 16.26 26.30 -14.73
C LEU A 441 17.25 26.56 -13.59
N PHE A 442 17.76 25.52 -12.94
CA PHE A 442 18.78 25.66 -11.90
C PHE A 442 20.09 26.23 -12.45
N GLU A 443 20.55 25.76 -13.60
CA GLU A 443 21.73 26.29 -14.28
C GLU A 443 21.58 27.79 -14.58
N GLU A 444 20.46 28.19 -15.19
CA GLU A 444 20.17 29.60 -15.47
C GLU A 444 20.20 30.46 -14.19
N LEU A 445 19.64 29.94 -13.09
CA LEU A 445 19.57 30.64 -11.81
C LEU A 445 20.94 30.75 -11.13
N GLU A 446 21.77 29.70 -11.19
CA GLU A 446 23.15 29.76 -10.70
C GLU A 446 24.00 30.76 -11.48
N GLU A 447 23.92 30.76 -12.81
CA GLU A 447 24.67 31.72 -13.63
C GLU A 447 24.30 33.16 -13.29
N ARG A 448 23.00 33.44 -13.14
CA ARG A 448 22.51 34.77 -12.74
C ARG A 448 23.04 35.16 -11.37
N ARG A 449 23.04 34.23 -10.40
CA ARG A 449 23.55 34.47 -9.04
C ARG A 449 25.04 34.80 -9.07
N ILE A 450 25.84 33.99 -9.76
CA ILE A 450 27.30 34.20 -9.89
C ILE A 450 27.60 35.56 -10.53
N ARG A 451 26.88 35.94 -11.61
CA ARG A 451 27.04 37.26 -12.24
C ARG A 451 26.68 38.41 -11.30
N ARG A 452 25.63 38.25 -10.48
CA ARG A 452 25.23 39.25 -9.50
C ARG A 452 26.28 39.42 -8.40
N GLU A 453 26.76 38.33 -7.83
CA GLU A 453 27.81 38.35 -6.80
C GLU A 453 29.12 38.96 -7.31
N ALA A 454 29.51 38.67 -8.55
CA ALA A 454 30.68 39.28 -9.17
C ALA A 454 30.54 40.81 -9.32
N ARG A 455 29.35 41.28 -9.70
CA ARG A 455 29.06 42.73 -9.81
C ARG A 455 29.06 43.41 -8.45
N GLU A 456 28.48 42.78 -7.43
CA GLU A 456 28.44 43.32 -6.07
C GLU A 456 29.86 43.44 -5.48
N ARG A 457 30.73 42.44 -5.72
CA ARG A 457 32.15 42.53 -5.32
C ARG A 457 32.89 43.64 -6.04
N ALA A 458 32.71 43.76 -7.36
CA ALA A 458 33.34 44.82 -8.15
C ALA A 458 32.84 46.24 -7.81
N GLN A 459 31.72 46.38 -7.07
CA GLN A 459 31.24 47.67 -6.55
C GLN A 459 31.75 47.96 -5.14
N GLN A 460 32.30 46.96 -4.45
CA GLN A 460 32.88 47.08 -3.10
C GLN A 460 34.41 47.28 -3.13
N GLU A 461 35.06 46.90 -4.23
CA GLU A 461 36.44 47.27 -4.60
C GLU A 461 36.48 48.65 -5.26
#